data_AF-A0A352LPZ1-F1
#
_entry.id   AF-A0A352LPZ1-F1
#
_cell.length_a   1.000
_cell.length_b   1.000
_cell.length_c   1.000
_cell.angle_alpha   90.00
_cell.angle_beta   90.00
_cell.angle_gamma   90.00
#
_symmetry.space_group_name_H-M   'P 1'
#
loop_
_entity.id
_entity.type
_entity.pdbx_description
1 polymer ?
#
loop_
_entity_poly.entity_id
_entity_poly.type
_entity_poly.pdbx_seq_one_letter_code
_entity_poly.pdbx_strand_id
1 'polypeptide(L)' 'MIDTEGIMSMLPHRFPFLMIDRVLEVNDEKTYCKALKNVTANEPQFTGHFPGKPVMHGG' A
#
# COMPACT_ATOMS: atom_id res chain seq x y z
N MET A 1 3.85 -9.54 -12.51
CA MET A 1 3.85 -8.27 -11.76
C MET A 1 2.48 -7.62 -11.95
N ILE A 2 1.87 -7.15 -10.87
CA ILE A 2 0.55 -6.47 -10.92
C ILE A 2 0.77 -5.03 -10.48
N ASP A 3 0.33 -4.08 -11.30
CA ASP A 3 0.40 -2.65 -11.01
C ASP A 3 -0.84 -2.15 -10.28
N THR A 4 -0.90 -0.83 -10.04
CA THR A 4 -1.97 -0.21 -9.24
C THR A 4 -3.35 -0.39 -9.88
N GLU A 5 -3.46 -0.34 -11.21
CA GLU A 5 -4.74 -0.55 -11.91
C GLU A 5 -5.23 -1.99 -11.74
N GLY A 6 -4.33 -2.96 -11.91
CA GLY A 6 -4.62 -4.36 -11.63
C GLY A 6 -5.09 -4.57 -10.19
N ILE A 7 -4.39 -3.99 -9.22
CA ILE A 7 -4.77 -4.07 -7.80
C ILE A 7 -6.16 -3.46 -7.55
N MET A 8 -6.46 -2.30 -8.14
CA MET A 8 -7.77 -1.64 -7.99
C MET A 8 -8.93 -2.46 -8.59
N SER A 9 -8.67 -3.28 -9.60
CA SER A 9 -9.69 -4.20 -10.15
C SER A 9 -9.97 -5.39 -9.22
N MET A 10 -8.97 -5.81 -8.43
CA MET A 10 -9.06 -6.98 -7.54
C MET A 10 -9.55 -6.61 -6.13
N LEU A 11 -9.21 -5.42 -5.64
CA LEU A 11 -9.52 -4.94 -4.30
C LEU A 11 -10.54 -3.80 -4.33
N PRO A 12 -11.46 -3.73 -3.34
CA PRO A 12 -12.41 -2.62 -3.23
C PRO A 12 -11.77 -1.33 -2.70
N HIS A 13 -10.60 -1.42 -2.07
CA HIS A 13 -9.92 -0.29 -1.43
C HIS A 13 -9.52 0.79 -2.44
N ARG A 14 -9.67 2.06 -2.04
CA ARG A 14 -9.28 3.25 -2.81
C ARG A 14 -8.58 4.25 -1.88
N PHE A 15 -8.05 5.34 -2.43
CA PHE A 15 -7.54 6.44 -1.62
C PHE A 15 -8.58 6.87 -0.56
N PRO A 16 -8.18 7.10 0.71
CA PRO A 16 -6.82 7.06 1.25
C PRO A 16 -6.40 5.72 1.87
N PHE A 17 -7.12 4.62 1.63
CA PHE A 17 -6.90 3.30 2.28
C PHE A 17 -6.31 2.21 1.37
N LEU A 18 -6.04 2.49 0.10
CA LEU A 18 -5.27 1.57 -0.74
C LEU A 18 -3.79 1.60 -0.31
N MET A 19 -3.35 0.54 0.37
CA MET A 19 -2.01 0.44 0.98
C MET A 19 -1.06 -0.49 0.22
N ILE A 20 -1.34 -0.79 -1.06
CA ILE A 20 -0.48 -1.60 -1.92
C ILE A 20 -0.36 -0.89 -3.27
N ASP A 21 0.87 -0.59 -3.68
CA ASP A 21 1.14 0.08 -4.97
C ASP A 21 1.45 -0.92 -6.08
N ARG A 22 2.11 -2.03 -5.73
CA ARG A 22 2.56 -3.05 -6.68
C ARG A 22 2.66 -4.43 -6.04
N VAL A 23 2.30 -5.46 -6.79
CA VAL A 23 2.63 -6.86 -6.47
C VAL A 23 3.83 -7.29 -7.30
N LEU A 24 4.91 -7.66 -6.60
CA LEU A 24 6.18 -8.07 -7.18
C LEU A 24 6.15 -9.56 -7.56
N GLU A 25 5.61 -10.40 -6.68
CA GLU A 25 5.60 -11.85 -6.81
C GLU A 25 4.36 -12.45 -6.13
N VAL A 26 3.80 -13.49 -6.74
CA VAL A 26 2.80 -14.38 -6.14
C VAL A 26 3.21 -15.78 -6.53
N ASN A 27 3.22 -16.73 -5.60
CA ASN A 27 3.50 -18.12 -5.93
C ASN A 27 2.30 -18.79 -6.63
N ASP A 28 2.54 -19.88 -7.35
CA ASP A 28 1.49 -20.56 -8.14
C ASP A 28 0.34 -21.10 -7.27
N GLU A 29 0.65 -21.51 -6.04
CA GLU A 29 -0.32 -21.98 -5.04
C GLU A 29 -1.15 -20.84 -4.43
N LYS A 30 -0.80 -19.57 -4.70
CA LYS A 30 -1.43 -18.36 -4.15
C LYS A 30 -1.44 -18.29 -2.62
N THR A 31 -0.49 -18.95 -1.98
CA THR A 31 -0.29 -18.96 -0.52
C THR A 31 0.70 -17.89 -0.07
N TYR A 32 1.48 -17.32 -0.99
CA TYR A 32 2.46 -16.27 -0.74
C TYR A 32 2.36 -15.16 -1.77
N CYS A 33 2.52 -13.91 -1.30
CA CYS A 33 2.60 -12.72 -2.14
C CYS A 33 3.64 -11.77 -1.56
N LYS A 34 4.49 -11.21 -2.43
CA LYS A 34 5.40 -10.12 -2.12
C LYS A 34 4.90 -8.85 -2.78
N ALA A 35 4.53 -7.87 -1.97
CA ALA A 35 4.01 -6.59 -2.43
C ALA A 35 4.87 -5.41 -1.95
N LEU A 36 4.66 -4.25 -2.56
CA LEU A 36 5.36 -3.00 -2.25
C LEU A 36 4.34 -1.90 -1.98
N LYS A 37 4.59 -1.13 -0.91
CA LYS A 37 4.00 0.17 -0.64
C LYS A 37 5.12 1.20 -0.58
N ASN A 38 5.05 2.21 -1.43
CA ASN A 38 5.91 3.38 -1.34
C ASN A 38 5.43 4.24 -0.18
N VAL A 39 6.38 4.72 0.61
CA VAL A 39 6.10 5.62 1.74
C VAL A 39 6.59 7.01 1.36
N THR A 40 5.70 8.00 1.41
CA THR A 40 6.03 9.39 1.13
C THR A 40 5.42 10.34 2.15
N ALA A 41 6.15 11.38 2.54
CA ALA A 41 5.66 12.39 3.48
C ALA A 41 4.38 13.12 3.00
N ASN A 42 4.03 13.00 1.71
CA ASN A 42 2.82 13.56 1.12
C ASN A 42 1.55 12.70 1.34
N GLU A 43 1.62 11.61 2.11
CA GLU A 43 0.43 10.81 2.44
C GLU A 43 -0.38 11.40 3.61
N PRO A 44 -1.73 11.28 3.60
CA PRO A 44 -2.60 11.97 4.54
C PRO A 44 -2.34 11.62 6.01
N GLN A 45 -1.95 10.38 6.33
CA GLN A 45 -1.67 9.96 7.71
C GLN A 45 -0.52 10.75 8.35
N PHE A 46 0.43 11.25 7.57
CA PHE A 46 1.57 12.00 8.10
C PHE A 46 1.21 13.41 8.59
N THR A 47 0.03 13.92 8.23
CA THR A 47 -0.48 15.18 8.78
C THR A 47 -0.85 15.07 10.26
N GLY A 48 -1.18 13.86 10.74
CA GLY A 48 -1.62 13.59 12.11
C GLY A 48 -0.75 12.60 12.90
N HIS A 49 0.13 11.83 12.24
CA HIS A 49 0.92 10.77 12.88
C HIS A 49 2.41 10.93 12.57
N PHE A 50 3.15 11.77 13.29
CA PHE A 50 2.72 12.78 14.26
C PHE A 50 3.06 14.19 13.73
N PRO A 51 2.38 15.26 14.18
CA PRO A 51 2.73 16.61 13.78
C PRO A 51 4.21 16.91 14.04
N GLY A 52 4.94 17.32 12.99
CA GLY A 52 6.40 17.57 13.05
C GLY A 52 7.29 16.31 13.09
N LYS A 53 6.70 15.11 13.09
CA LYS A 53 7.42 13.83 13.10
C LYS A 53 6.65 12.76 12.29
N PRO A 54 6.79 12.72 10.96
CA PRO A 54 6.04 11.78 10.12
C PRO A 54 6.49 10.34 10.38
N VAL A 55 5.58 9.49 10.85
CA VAL A 55 5.83 8.07 11.15
C VAL A 55 4.70 7.22 10.55
N MET A 56 5.05 6.18 9.79
CA MET A 56 4.02 5.30 9.21
C MET A 56 3.29 4.60 10.36
N HIS A 57 1.96 4.56 10.33
CA HIS A 57 1.22 3.77 11.29
C HIS A 57 1.49 2.28 11.03
N GLY A 58 1.83 1.52 12.07
CA GLY A 58 2.14 0.08 11.97
C GLY A 58 1.00 -0.84 12.37
N GLY A 59 -0.12 -0.27 12.81
CA GLY A 59 -1.33 -0.99 13.24
C GLY A 59 -2.13 -1.58 12.09
#